data_AF-U4V5K8-F1
#
_entry.id   AF-U4V5K8-F1
#
_cell.length_a   1.000
_cell.length_b   1.000
_cell.length_c   1.000
_cell.angle_alpha   90.00
_cell.angle_beta   90.00
_cell.angle_gamma   90.00
#
_symmetry.space_group_name_H-M   'P 1'
#
loop_
_entity.id
_entity.type
_entity.pdbx_description
1 polymer ?
#
loop_
_entity_poly.entity_id
_entity_poly.type
_entity_poly.pdbx_seq_one_letter_code
_entity_poly.pdbx_strand_id
1 'polypeptide(L)'
;MILWLTRYLLVFKSPVRPQHKRQHWFISVSRIARPAINDIVIQPNDVRFETLRAGGPGGQHQNTSDSAVRVVHIPTGIQLIARNERSQHRNKATALERLEMVLKHLQEDEIENAEAVRHHENRNIERGNEVKTFRF
;
A
#
# COMPACT_ATOMS: atom_id res chain seq x y z
N MET A 1 -0.18 8.90 -11.25
CA MET A 1 0.08 10.06 -12.12
C MET A 1 -1.21 10.86 -12.28
N ILE A 2 -1.28 12.09 -11.78
CA ILE A 2 -2.46 12.96 -11.94
C ILE A 2 -2.48 13.45 -13.38
N LEU A 3 -3.49 13.04 -14.15
CA LEU A 3 -3.46 13.24 -15.61
C LEU A 3 -4.07 14.57 -16.06
N TRP A 4 -4.94 15.19 -15.27
CA TRP A 4 -5.52 16.51 -15.54
C TRP A 4 -5.87 17.19 -14.21
N LEU A 5 -5.43 18.44 -14.02
CA LEU A 5 -5.81 19.29 -12.89
C LEU A 5 -6.46 20.56 -13.43
N THR A 6 -7.74 20.78 -13.09
CA THR A 6 -8.47 21.97 -13.51
C THR A 6 -8.86 22.77 -12.29
N ARG A 7 -8.48 24.06 -12.29
CA ARG A 7 -8.77 25.01 -11.22
C ARG A 7 -9.91 25.92 -11.64
N TYR A 8 -10.90 26.07 -10.76
CA TYR A 8 -12.08 26.91 -10.98
C TYR A 8 -12.23 27.93 -9.86
N LEU A 9 -12.70 29.12 -10.22
CA LEU A 9 -13.13 30.14 -9.27
C LEU A 9 -14.66 30.26 -9.29
N LEU A 10 -15.30 30.08 -8.15
CA LEU A 10 -16.70 30.42 -7.95
C LEU A 10 -16.79 31.74 -7.18
N VAL A 11 -17.67 32.64 -7.62
CA VAL A 11 -17.92 33.93 -6.98
C VAL A 11 -19.38 33.99 -6.53
N PHE A 12 -19.62 33.93 -5.22
CA PHE A 12 -20.95 34.08 -4.60
C PHE A 12 -20.83 34.28 -3.08
N LYS A 13 -21.85 34.89 -2.45
CA LYS A 13 -21.91 35.07 -0.98
C LYS A 13 -22.24 33.74 -0.28
N SER A 14 -21.57 33.47 0.85
CA SER A 14 -21.75 32.22 1.59
C SER A 14 -23.19 32.04 2.11
N PRO A 15 -23.94 31.00 1.68
CA PRO A 15 -25.27 30.72 2.23
C PRO A 15 -25.20 30.26 3.69
N VAL A 16 -24.12 29.56 4.07
CA VAL A 16 -23.89 29.05 5.44
C VAL A 16 -23.38 30.14 6.40
N ARG A 17 -22.85 31.26 5.87
CA ARG A 17 -22.29 32.35 6.68
C ARG A 17 -22.70 33.71 6.10
N PRO A 18 -23.97 34.12 6.28
CA PRO A 18 -24.52 35.27 5.58
C PRO A 18 -23.79 36.60 5.89
N GLN A 19 -23.26 36.76 7.10
CA GLN A 19 -22.57 37.97 7.55
C GLN A 19 -21.09 38.01 7.13
N HIS A 20 -20.54 36.92 6.59
CA HIS A 20 -19.13 36.83 6.26
C HIS A 20 -18.83 37.43 4.87
N LYS A 21 -17.79 38.27 4.77
CA LYS A 21 -17.47 39.03 3.54
C LYS A 21 -16.87 38.21 2.39
N ARG A 22 -16.49 36.96 2.64
CA ARG A 22 -15.87 36.09 1.61
C ARG A 22 -16.85 35.79 0.47
N GLN A 23 -16.38 36.00 -0.76
CA GLN A 23 -17.14 35.73 -1.97
C GLN A 23 -16.40 34.84 -2.98
N HIS A 24 -15.07 34.70 -2.85
CA HIS A 24 -14.25 33.88 -3.76
C HIS A 24 -13.98 32.49 -3.18
N TRP A 25 -14.31 31.47 -3.97
CA TRP A 25 -14.15 30.06 -3.63
C TRP A 25 -13.36 29.36 -4.73
N PHE A 26 -12.20 28.83 -4.37
CA PHE A 26 -11.32 28.11 -5.30
C PHE A 26 -11.59 26.62 -5.19
N ILE A 27 -11.77 25.97 -6.34
CA ILE A 27 -11.97 24.52 -6.45
C ILE A 27 -10.90 23.98 -7.38
N SER A 28 -10.16 22.98 -6.91
CA SER A 28 -9.28 22.18 -7.75
C SER A 28 -9.93 20.82 -7.98
N VAL A 29 -9.97 20.37 -9.23
CA VAL A 29 -10.46 19.05 -9.62
C VAL A 29 -9.32 18.31 -10.29
N SER A 30 -9.01 17.12 -9.77
CA SER A 30 -7.99 16.25 -10.34
C SER A 30 -8.57 14.89 -10.70
N ARG A 31 -8.18 14.35 -11.85
CA ARG A 31 -8.54 12.97 -12.21
C ARG A 31 -7.53 12.01 -11.59
N ILE A 32 -8.03 11.13 -10.72
CA ILE A 32 -7.23 10.07 -10.11
C ILE A 32 -7.63 8.71 -10.68
N ALA A 33 -6.63 7.86 -10.93
CA ALA A 33 -6.88 6.44 -11.14
C ALA A 33 -7.04 5.79 -9.76
N ARG A 34 -8.09 4.98 -9.58
CA ARG A 34 -8.22 4.17 -8.38
C ARG A 34 -7.14 3.08 -8.43
N PRO A 35 -6.34 2.89 -7.37
CA PRO A 35 -5.43 1.76 -7.33
C PRO A 35 -6.26 0.47 -7.37
N ALA A 36 -5.89 -0.45 -8.26
CA ALA A 36 -6.51 -1.76 -8.32
C ALA A 36 -5.93 -2.61 -7.18
N ILE A 37 -6.79 -3.10 -6.29
CA ILE A 37 -6.43 -4.16 -5.36
C ILE A 37 -6.51 -5.44 -6.16
N ASN A 38 -5.36 -5.93 -6.60
CA ASN A 38 -5.25 -7.21 -7.30
C ASN A 38 -4.83 -8.28 -6.30
N ASP A 39 -5.36 -9.49 -6.46
CA ASP A 39 -4.85 -10.64 -5.70
C ASP A 39 -3.36 -10.83 -5.97
N ILE A 40 -2.60 -11.07 -4.90
CA ILE A 40 -1.16 -11.26 -5.01
C ILE A 40 -0.87 -12.67 -5.50
N VAL A 41 -0.44 -12.77 -6.75
CA VAL A 41 0.04 -14.02 -7.34
C VAL A 41 1.55 -14.06 -7.25
N ILE A 42 2.08 -14.85 -6.33
CA ILE A 42 3.52 -15.07 -6.19
C ILE A 42 3.99 -15.99 -7.31
N GLN A 43 4.84 -15.49 -8.21
CA GLN A 43 5.43 -16.33 -9.25
C GLN A 43 6.51 -17.24 -8.65
N PRO A 44 6.59 -18.52 -9.06
CA PRO A 44 7.64 -19.43 -8.57
C PRO A 44 9.06 -18.91 -8.78
N ASN A 45 9.28 -18.10 -9.82
CA ASN A 45 10.59 -17.53 -10.14
C ASN A 45 10.97 -16.34 -9.24
N ASP A 46 10.01 -15.74 -8.53
CA ASP A 46 10.23 -14.59 -7.65
C ASP A 46 10.58 -15.01 -6.22
N VAL A 47 10.56 -16.32 -5.94
CA VAL A 47 10.82 -16.87 -4.61
C VAL A 47 11.99 -17.84 -4.61
N ARG A 48 12.88 -17.64 -3.64
CA ARG A 48 13.96 -18.57 -3.34
C ARG A 48 13.71 -19.24 -2.00
N PHE A 49 13.83 -20.56 -1.97
CA PHE A 49 13.70 -21.34 -0.74
C PHE A 49 15.06 -21.82 -0.25
N GLU A 50 15.28 -21.74 1.05
CA GLU A 50 16.44 -22.32 1.72
C GLU A 50 15.96 -23.20 2.87
N THR A 51 16.55 -24.39 3.00
CA THR A 51 16.30 -25.30 4.13
C THR A 51 17.27 -25.04 5.25
N LEU A 52 16.78 -25.05 6.48
CA LEU A 52 17.52 -24.75 7.69
C LEU A 52 17.23 -25.82 8.75
N ARG A 53 18.15 -25.99 9.69
CA ARG A 53 17.87 -26.76 10.92
C ARG A 53 16.83 -26.03 11.75
N ALA A 54 15.82 -26.74 12.25
CA ALA A 54 14.69 -26.10 12.92
C ALA A 54 15.04 -25.38 14.22
N GLY A 55 16.09 -25.83 14.93
CA GLY A 55 16.78 -25.11 16.01
C GLY A 55 15.87 -24.50 17.10
N GLY A 56 15.84 -25.12 18.28
CA GLY A 56 15.13 -24.58 19.44
C GLY A 56 15.27 -25.47 20.69
N PRO A 57 14.63 -25.11 21.83
CA PRO A 57 14.68 -25.88 23.08
C PRO A 57 13.95 -27.26 23.04
N GLY A 58 13.87 -27.88 21.86
CA GLY A 58 13.29 -29.21 21.66
C GLY A 58 14.28 -30.36 21.82
N GLY A 59 13.74 -31.59 21.80
CA GLY A 59 14.55 -32.82 21.84
C GLY A 59 15.39 -33.05 20.58
N GLN A 60 16.24 -34.08 20.62
CA GLN A 60 17.22 -34.40 19.56
C GLN A 60 16.62 -34.38 18.14
N HIS A 61 15.42 -34.93 17.96
CA HIS A 61 14.75 -34.99 16.64
C HIS A 61 14.42 -33.61 16.03
N GLN A 62 14.12 -32.59 16.85
CA GLN A 62 13.84 -31.24 16.36
C GLN A 62 15.12 -30.48 15.99
N ASN A 63 16.26 -30.83 16.60
CA ASN A 63 17.53 -30.13 16.40
C ASN A 63 18.40 -30.75 15.29
N THR A 64 18.13 -31.98 14.87
CA THR A 64 18.89 -32.66 13.81
C THR A 64 18.24 -32.57 12.43
N SER A 65 16.92 -32.33 12.33
CA SER A 65 16.22 -32.29 11.06
C SER A 65 16.27 -30.92 10.37
N ASP A 66 16.56 -30.91 9.07
CA ASP A 66 16.53 -29.73 8.20
C ASP A 66 15.08 -29.39 7.77
N SER A 67 14.17 -29.32 8.75
CA SER A 67 12.75 -29.13 8.52
C SER A 67 12.34 -27.66 8.40
N ALA A 68 13.14 -26.70 8.86
CA ALA A 68 12.82 -25.28 8.72
C ALA A 68 13.03 -24.80 7.28
N VAL A 69 12.17 -23.88 6.84
CA VAL A 69 12.21 -23.32 5.50
C VAL A 69 12.24 -21.80 5.60
N ARG A 70 13.21 -21.19 4.95
CA ARG A 70 13.23 -19.75 4.65
C ARG A 70 12.73 -19.54 3.24
N VAL A 71 11.81 -18.60 3.07
CA VAL A 71 11.41 -18.05 1.77
C VAL A 71 11.97 -16.64 1.65
N VAL A 72 12.52 -16.33 0.48
CA VAL A 72 13.00 -15.00 0.11
C VAL A 72 12.26 -14.57 -1.13
N HIS A 73 11.53 -13.45 -1.05
CA HIS A 73 10.94 -12.82 -2.21
C HIS A 73 11.99 -11.90 -2.85
N ILE A 74 12.46 -12.28 -4.04
CA ILE A 74 13.58 -11.63 -4.73
C ILE A 74 13.29 -10.17 -5.04
N PRO A 75 12.09 -9.79 -5.56
CA PRO A 75 11.80 -8.41 -5.91
C PRO A 75 11.77 -7.44 -4.72
N THR A 76 11.23 -7.88 -3.57
CA THR A 76 11.08 -7.01 -2.39
C THR A 76 12.21 -7.19 -1.36
N GLY A 77 13.02 -8.25 -1.48
CA GLY A 77 14.03 -8.61 -0.49
C GLY A 77 13.47 -9.16 0.82
N ILE A 78 12.15 -9.34 0.94
CA ILE A 78 11.49 -9.83 2.16
C ILE A 78 11.86 -11.29 2.40
N GLN A 79 12.25 -11.59 3.63
CA GLN A 79 12.64 -12.94 4.05
C GLN A 79 11.79 -13.38 5.23
N LEU A 80 11.22 -14.58 5.14
CA LEU A 80 10.41 -15.17 6.20
C LEU A 80 10.87 -16.60 6.47
N ILE A 81 10.74 -17.03 7.72
CA ILE A 81 11.14 -18.37 8.15
C ILE A 81 9.93 -19.06 8.79
N ALA A 82 9.70 -20.32 8.40
CA ALA A 82 8.75 -21.22 9.02
C ALA A 82 9.47 -22.47 9.55
N ARG A 83 9.25 -22.78 10.83
CA ARG A 83 9.91 -23.88 11.55
C ARG A 83 8.99 -24.60 12.55
N ASN A 84 7.70 -24.32 12.51
CA ASN A 84 6.74 -24.75 13.52
C ASN A 84 6.39 -26.24 13.35
N GLU A 85 6.42 -26.73 12.11
CA GLU A 85 6.04 -28.09 11.77
C GLU A 85 7.26 -29.00 11.66
N ARG A 86 7.05 -30.30 11.89
CA ARG A 86 8.10 -31.32 11.68
C ARG A 86 8.38 -31.56 10.20
N SER A 87 7.41 -31.28 9.32
CA SER A 87 7.51 -31.49 7.88
C SER A 87 7.99 -30.23 7.17
N GLN A 88 9.06 -30.37 6.39
CA GLN A 88 9.57 -29.32 5.51
C GLN A 88 8.51 -28.82 4.53
N HIS A 89 7.70 -29.71 3.95
CA HIS A 89 6.64 -29.33 3.00
C HIS A 89 5.58 -28.44 3.65
N ARG A 90 5.19 -28.76 4.88
CA ARG A 90 4.25 -27.93 5.65
C ARG A 90 4.87 -26.58 6.00
N ASN A 91 6.13 -26.56 6.43
CA ASN A 91 6.84 -25.30 6.67
C ASN A 91 6.97 -24.46 5.39
N LYS A 92 7.21 -25.06 4.23
CA LYS A 92 7.24 -24.36 2.93
C LYS A 92 5.90 -23.71 2.61
N ALA A 93 4.79 -24.43 2.80
CA ALA A 93 3.44 -23.90 2.59
C ALA A 93 3.13 -22.74 3.54
N THR A 94 3.44 -22.89 4.83
CA THR A 94 3.27 -21.81 5.83
C THR A 94 4.15 -20.60 5.54
N ALA A 95 5.38 -20.80 5.05
CA ALA A 95 6.26 -19.69 4.66
C ALA A 95 5.66 -18.89 3.49
N LEU A 96 5.08 -19.57 2.50
CA LEU A 96 4.41 -18.94 1.37
C LEU A 96 3.14 -18.17 1.79
N GLU A 97 2.29 -18.77 2.62
CA GLU A 97 1.08 -18.13 3.14
C GLU A 97 1.41 -16.84 3.91
N ARG A 98 2.46 -16.88 4.75
CA ARG A 98 2.93 -15.68 5.46
C ARG A 98 3.51 -14.64 4.50
N LEU A 99 4.23 -15.07 3.47
CA LEU A 99 4.77 -14.16 2.46
C LEU A 99 3.65 -13.44 1.72
N GLU A 100 2.61 -14.16 1.30
CA GLU A 100 1.43 -13.58 0.65
C GLU A 100 0.75 -12.53 1.53
N MET A 101 0.53 -12.85 2.81
CA MET A 101 -0.05 -11.91 3.78
C MET A 101 0.79 -10.64 3.94
N VAL A 102 2.11 -10.78 4.04
CA VAL A 102 3.03 -9.64 4.18
C VAL A 102 3.04 -8.78 2.91
N LEU A 103 3.08 -9.41 1.73
CA LEU A 103 3.03 -8.67 0.46
C LEU A 103 1.70 -7.93 0.29
N LYS A 104 0.60 -8.51 0.76
CA LYS A 104 -0.73 -7.88 0.71
C LYS A 104 -0.77 -6.64 1.57
N HIS A 105 -0.27 -6.76 2.80
CA HIS A 105 -0.17 -5.63 3.69
C HIS A 105 0.72 -4.51 3.11
N LEU A 106 1.85 -4.87 2.50
CA LEU A 106 2.72 -3.90 1.83
C LEU A 106 2.01 -3.14 0.70
N GLN A 107 1.18 -3.83 -0.10
CA GLN A 107 0.37 -3.19 -1.15
C GLN A 107 -0.68 -2.23 -0.56
N GLU A 108 -1.34 -2.63 0.53
CA GLU A 108 -2.30 -1.80 1.25
C GLU A 108 -1.63 -0.53 1.81
N ASP A 109 -0.46 -0.67 2.44
CA ASP A 109 0.34 0.43 2.96
C ASP A 109 0.79 1.39 1.85
N GLU A 110 1.19 0.88 0.68
CA GLU A 110 1.54 1.72 -0.47
C GLU A 110 0.35 2.55 -0.96
N ILE A 111 -0.84 1.95 -0.99
CA ILE A 111 -2.08 2.62 -1.37
C ILE A 111 -2.42 3.72 -0.36
N GLU A 112 -2.39 3.40 0.93
CA GLU A 112 -2.69 4.36 2.01
C GLU A 112 -1.70 5.53 2.01
N ASN A 113 -0.41 5.25 1.90
CA ASN A 113 0.62 6.29 1.81
C ASN A 113 0.40 7.19 0.58
N ALA A 114 0.07 6.61 -0.57
CA ALA A 114 -0.22 7.39 -1.76
C ALA A 114 -1.50 8.25 -1.60
N GLU A 115 -2.50 7.78 -0.85
CA GLU A 115 -3.69 8.57 -0.49
C GLU A 115 -3.35 9.71 0.47
N ALA A 116 -2.55 9.45 1.50
CA ALA A 116 -2.11 10.44 2.47
C ALA A 116 -1.32 11.58 1.80
N VAL A 117 -0.38 11.23 0.91
CA VAL A 117 0.37 12.21 0.11
C VAL A 117 -0.57 13.06 -0.74
N ARG A 118 -1.52 12.44 -1.46
CA ARG A 118 -2.52 13.17 -2.26
C ARG A 118 -3.38 14.10 -1.40
N HIS A 119 -3.83 13.63 -0.25
CA HIS A 119 -4.65 14.43 0.67
C HIS A 119 -3.85 15.63 1.19
N HIS A 120 -2.56 15.46 1.46
CA HIS A 120 -1.67 16.55 1.82
C HIS A 120 -1.51 17.56 0.68
N GLU A 121 -1.28 17.11 -0.56
CA GLU A 121 -1.19 17.97 -1.75
C GLU A 121 -2.48 18.76 -1.99
N ASN A 122 -3.65 18.15 -1.79
CA ASN A 122 -4.95 18.81 -1.95
C ASN A 122 -5.17 20.01 -1.01
N ARG A 123 -4.41 20.12 0.09
CA ARG A 123 -4.48 21.30 0.98
C ARG A 123 -3.85 22.53 0.35
N ASN A 124 -2.91 22.34 -0.57
CA ASN A 124 -2.16 23.41 -1.23
C ASN A 124 -2.83 23.81 -2.54
N ILE A 125 -4.05 24.38 -2.45
CA ILE A 125 -4.75 24.91 -3.61
C ILE A 125 -4.14 26.25 -4.02
N GLU A 126 -3.52 26.28 -5.21
CA GLU A 126 -3.07 27.50 -5.87
C GLU A 126 -4.25 28.43 -6.20
N ARG A 127 -4.11 29.72 -5.88
CA ARG A 127 -5.13 30.76 -6.12
C ARG A 127 -4.62 31.72 -7.19
N GLY A 128 -5.49 32.19 -8.08
CA GLY A 128 -5.15 33.18 -9.12
C GLY A 128 -4.67 32.59 -10.45
N ASN A 129 -4.76 31.26 -10.62
CA ASN A 129 -4.45 30.55 -11.85
C ASN A 129 -5.62 29.63 -12.26
N GLU A 130 -6.83 30.15 -12.09
CA GLU A 130 -8.06 29.49 -12.49
C GLU A 130 -8.21 29.41 -14.02
N VAL A 131 -8.66 28.26 -14.49
CA VAL A 131 -8.97 28.01 -15.91
C VAL A 131 -10.30 28.65 -16.29
N LYS A 132 -11.25 28.69 -15.35
CA LYS A 132 -12.57 29.28 -15.60
C LYS A 132 -13.19 29.83 -14.32
N THR A 133 -13.90 30.94 -14.46
CA THR A 133 -14.64 31.62 -13.40
C THR A 133 -16.14 31.49 -13.61
N PHE A 134 -16.88 31.18 -12.56
CA PHE A 134 -18.34 31.18 -12.53
C PHE A 134 -18.84 32.20 -11.49
N ARG A 135 -19.84 33.00 -11.85
CA ARG A 135 -20.44 34.01 -10.98
C ARG A 135 -21.92 33.68 -10.78
N PHE A 136 -22.37 33.69 -9.53
CA PHE A 136 -23.74 33.41 -9.12
C PHE A 136 -24.28 34.53 -8.25
#